data_AF-Q9S3Y8-F1
#
_entry.id   AF-Q9S3Y8-F1
#
_cell.length_a   1.000
_cell.length_b   1.000
_cell.length_c   1.000
_cell.angle_alpha   90.00
_cell.angle_beta   90.00
_cell.angle_gamma   90.00
#
_symmetry.space_group_name_H-M   'P 1'
#
loop_
_entity.id
_entity.type
_entity.pdbx_description
1 polymer ?
#
loop_
_entity_poly.entity_id
_entity_poly.type
_entity_poly.pdbx_seq_one_letter_code
_entity_poly.pdbx_strand_id
1 'polypeptide(L)'
;STQVGAVITKHNRIVSVGFNGYPHGVSDSADTDEREIKYLKTLHAEENAILFAKRDLEGCDIWVTHFPCPNCAAKIIQTGISKVYCPEQTEDFLSRWGEKIQVSQDMFSQAGVEVTWLPLDTLK
;
A
#
# COMPACT_ATOMS: atom_id res chain seq x y z
N SER A 1 -13.84 -9.01 -0.76
CA SER A 1 -12.46 -8.53 -0.96
C SER A 1 -12.31 -7.24 -0.18
N THR A 2 -11.22 -7.03 0.55
CA THR A 2 -10.95 -5.73 1.20
C THR A 2 -10.70 -4.67 0.11
N GLN A 3 -11.18 -3.46 0.31
CA GLN A 3 -10.96 -2.33 -0.58
C GLN A 3 -9.82 -1.48 -0.02
N VAL A 4 -8.75 -1.32 -0.79
CA VAL A 4 -7.54 -0.61 -0.40
C VAL A 4 -7.24 0.45 -1.45
N GLY A 5 -6.96 1.67 -1.01
CA GLY A 5 -6.46 2.77 -1.82
C GLY A 5 -5.06 3.22 -1.41
N ALA A 6 -4.32 3.74 -2.39
CA ALA A 6 -3.01 4.36 -2.24
C ALA A 6 -2.91 5.63 -3.09
N VAL A 7 -2.26 6.68 -2.56
CA VAL A 7 -2.00 7.94 -3.25
C VAL A 7 -0.53 8.30 -3.03
N ILE A 8 0.19 8.58 -4.12
CA ILE A 8 1.58 9.05 -4.06
C ILE A 8 1.57 10.57 -4.30
N THR A 9 2.30 11.30 -3.47
CA THR A 9 2.35 12.76 -3.50
C THR A 9 3.79 13.28 -3.46
N LYS A 10 4.01 14.48 -3.99
CA LYS A 10 5.25 15.25 -3.84
C LYS A 10 4.89 16.72 -3.74
N HIS A 11 5.41 17.41 -2.71
CA HIS A 11 5.16 18.85 -2.50
C HIS A 11 3.67 19.23 -2.55
N ASN A 12 2.82 18.50 -1.79
CA ASN A 12 1.37 18.69 -1.74
C ASN A 12 0.65 18.56 -3.09
N ARG A 13 1.22 17.81 -4.05
CA ARG A 13 0.57 17.48 -5.31
C ARG A 13 0.51 15.98 -5.48
N ILE A 14 -0.61 15.49 -6.02
CA ILE A 14 -0.78 14.10 -6.40
C ILE A 14 0.14 13.79 -7.59
N VAL A 15 0.95 12.75 -7.45
CA VAL A 15 1.82 12.19 -8.48
C VAL A 15 1.18 10.97 -9.12
N SER A 16 0.60 10.10 -8.31
CA SER A 16 -0.02 8.85 -8.75
C SER A 16 -1.08 8.37 -7.77
N VAL A 17 -1.94 7.45 -8.21
CA VAL A 17 -3.01 6.84 -7.42
C VAL A 17 -3.14 5.36 -7.78
N GLY A 18 -3.64 4.55 -6.86
CA GLY A 18 -3.89 3.13 -7.07
C GLY A 18 -4.95 2.59 -6.12
N PHE A 19 -5.62 1.52 -6.56
CA PHE A 19 -6.49 0.69 -5.73
C PHE A 19 -6.19 -0.78 -6.01
N ASN A 20 -6.54 -1.69 -5.09
CA ASN A 20 -6.26 -3.10 -5.29
C ASN A 20 -7.20 -3.74 -6.34
N GLY A 21 -6.64 -4.52 -7.26
CA GLY A 21 -7.41 -5.10 -8.35
C GLY A 21 -6.57 -5.96 -9.29
N TYR A 22 -7.23 -6.57 -10.27
CA TYR A 22 -6.56 -7.37 -11.28
C TYR A 22 -5.80 -6.51 -12.28
N PRO A 23 -4.75 -7.05 -12.93
CA PRO A 23 -4.03 -6.37 -13.99
C PRO A 23 -4.95 -5.95 -15.16
N HIS A 24 -4.53 -4.92 -15.90
CA HIS A 24 -5.25 -4.47 -17.08
C HIS A 24 -5.49 -5.61 -18.08
N GLY A 25 -6.73 -5.71 -18.57
CA GLY A 25 -7.13 -6.75 -19.53
C GLY A 25 -7.42 -8.12 -18.91
N VAL A 26 -7.25 -8.30 -17.59
CA VAL A 26 -7.67 -9.51 -16.88
C VAL A 26 -9.07 -9.31 -16.32
N SER A 27 -10.00 -10.19 -16.70
CA SER A 27 -11.38 -10.13 -16.22
C SER A 27 -11.44 -10.39 -14.71
N ASP A 28 -11.99 -9.44 -13.95
CA ASP A 28 -12.46 -9.62 -12.57
C ASP A 28 -13.95 -9.98 -12.56
N SER A 29 -14.43 -10.74 -13.57
CA SER A 29 -15.76 -11.33 -13.57
C SER A 29 -15.91 -12.16 -12.29
N ALA A 30 -16.70 -11.64 -11.36
CA ALA A 30 -16.57 -11.84 -9.93
C ALA A 30 -16.90 -13.25 -9.40
N ASP A 31 -17.11 -14.26 -10.27
CA ASP A 31 -17.77 -15.51 -9.90
C ASP A 31 -17.01 -16.81 -10.26
N THR A 32 -15.79 -16.76 -10.80
CA THR A 32 -15.09 -18.00 -11.21
C THR A 32 -13.81 -18.33 -10.46
N ASP A 33 -13.15 -17.35 -9.85
CA ASP A 33 -11.89 -17.62 -9.15
C ASP A 33 -12.11 -17.95 -7.69
N GLU A 34 -11.60 -19.11 -7.26
CA GLU A 34 -11.44 -19.41 -5.84
C GLU A 34 -10.55 -18.35 -5.17
N ARG A 35 -10.76 -18.17 -3.86
CA ARG A 35 -10.11 -17.11 -3.07
C ARG A 35 -8.57 -17.11 -3.18
N GLU A 36 -7.96 -18.29 -3.21
CA GLU A 36 -6.51 -18.46 -3.37
C GLU A 36 -6.02 -17.91 -4.72
N ILE A 37 -6.73 -18.21 -5.81
CA ILE A 37 -6.41 -17.71 -7.14
C ILE A 37 -6.57 -16.19 -7.21
N LYS A 38 -7.59 -15.65 -6.54
CA LYS A 38 -7.79 -14.20 -6.45
C LYS A 38 -6.60 -13.50 -5.79
N TYR A 39 -6.01 -14.08 -4.74
CA TYR A 39 -4.82 -13.51 -4.10
C TYR A 39 -3.60 -13.47 -5.02
N LEU A 40 -3.42 -14.49 -5.87
CA LEU A 40 -2.30 -14.54 -6.81
C LEU A 40 -2.44 -13.53 -7.96
N LYS A 41 -3.67 -13.17 -8.33
CA LYS A 41 -3.95 -12.24 -9.43
C LYS A 41 -4.04 -10.78 -8.98
N THR A 42 -4.28 -10.53 -7.70
CA THR A 42 -4.54 -9.17 -7.20
C THR A 42 -3.24 -8.40 -7.02
N LEU A 43 -3.12 -7.26 -7.70
CA LEU A 43 -2.14 -6.24 -7.37
C LEU A 43 -2.64 -5.41 -6.19
N HIS A 44 -1.77 -5.14 -5.22
CA HIS A 44 -2.08 -4.24 -4.12
C HIS A 44 -2.20 -2.79 -4.59
N ALA A 45 -2.84 -1.94 -3.78
CA ALA A 45 -3.06 -0.54 -4.13
C ALA A 45 -1.75 0.23 -4.31
N GLU A 46 -0.77 -0.05 -3.45
CA GLU A 46 0.58 0.52 -3.47
C GLU A 46 1.31 0.14 -4.76
N GLU A 47 1.20 -1.12 -5.18
CA GLU A 47 1.78 -1.60 -6.44
C GLU A 47 1.17 -0.88 -7.63
N ASN A 48 -0.17 -0.79 -7.67
CA ASN A 48 -0.85 -0.09 -8.76
C ASN A 48 -0.51 1.41 -8.77
N ALA A 49 -0.37 2.05 -7.62
CA ALA A 49 0.06 3.45 -7.55
C ALA A 49 1.49 3.63 -8.07
N ILE A 50 2.41 2.74 -7.72
CA ILE A 50 3.79 2.75 -8.20
C ILE A 50 3.84 2.51 -9.71
N LEU A 51 3.14 1.49 -10.21
CA LEU A 51 3.10 1.13 -11.63
C LEU A 51 2.42 2.19 -12.50
N PHE A 52 1.44 2.91 -11.96
CA PHE A 52 0.74 3.96 -12.67
C PHE A 52 1.57 5.25 -12.81
N ALA A 53 2.55 5.46 -11.94
CA ALA A 53 3.40 6.64 -11.94
C ALA A 53 4.12 6.80 -13.29
N LYS A 54 4.13 8.05 -13.81
CA LYS A 54 4.79 8.40 -15.08
C LYS A 54 6.12 9.12 -14.90
N ARG A 55 6.63 9.14 -13.68
CA ARG A 55 7.86 9.81 -13.28
C ARG A 55 8.52 9.04 -12.15
N ASP A 56 9.78 9.37 -11.92
CA ASP A 56 10.51 8.90 -10.76
C ASP A 56 9.84 9.34 -9.44
N LEU A 57 9.95 8.45 -8.44
CA LEU A 57 9.27 8.52 -7.15
C LEU A 57 10.21 8.91 -6.00
N GLU A 58 11.47 9.27 -6.28
CA GLU A 58 12.45 9.61 -5.26
C GLU A 58 11.99 10.79 -4.37
N GLY A 59 12.03 10.53 -3.06
CA GLY A 59 11.58 11.41 -2.00
C GLY A 59 10.08 11.76 -2.08
N CYS A 60 9.27 10.99 -2.80
CA CYS A 60 7.81 11.13 -2.73
C CYS A 60 7.30 10.55 -1.41
N ASP A 61 6.06 10.90 -1.08
CA ASP A 61 5.31 10.36 0.04
C ASP A 61 4.20 9.46 -0.49
N ILE A 62 3.88 8.38 0.22
CA ILE A 62 2.72 7.52 -0.09
C ILE A 62 1.73 7.52 1.07
N TRP A 63 0.45 7.63 0.72
CA TRP A 63 -0.68 7.61 1.63
C TRP A 63 -1.48 6.34 1.35
N VAL A 64 -1.69 5.51 2.36
CA VAL A 64 -2.34 4.20 2.19
C VAL A 64 -3.44 4.00 3.20
N THR A 65 -4.54 3.41 2.76
CA THR A 65 -5.68 3.06 3.65
C THR A 65 -5.38 1.91 4.60
N HIS A 66 -4.44 1.02 4.24
CA HIS A 66 -4.01 -0.14 5.02
C HIS A 66 -2.49 -0.18 5.02
N PHE A 67 -1.89 -0.69 6.11
CA PHE A 67 -0.44 -0.68 6.23
C PHE A 67 0.21 -1.59 5.18
N PRO A 68 1.31 -1.17 4.53
CA PRO A 68 1.89 -1.95 3.44
C PRO A 68 2.38 -3.33 3.92
N CYS A 69 2.09 -4.37 3.13
CA CYS A 69 2.66 -5.69 3.37
C CYS A 69 4.16 -5.71 3.00
N PRO A 70 4.94 -6.74 3.39
CA PRO A 70 6.38 -6.77 3.14
C PRO A 70 6.76 -6.62 1.66
N ASN A 71 5.96 -7.20 0.77
CA ASN A 71 6.18 -7.06 -0.68
C ASN A 71 5.93 -5.64 -1.19
N CYS A 72 4.97 -4.92 -0.62
CA CYS A 72 4.73 -3.51 -0.96
C CYS A 72 5.78 -2.60 -0.31
N ALA A 73 6.17 -2.87 0.94
CA ALA A 73 7.26 -2.17 1.62
C ALA A 73 8.57 -2.25 0.83
N ALA A 74 8.94 -3.43 0.33
CA ALA A 74 10.11 -3.61 -0.53
C ALA A 74 10.05 -2.69 -1.77
N LYS A 75 8.90 -2.60 -2.43
CA LYS A 75 8.71 -1.77 -3.63
C LYS A 75 8.75 -0.28 -3.29
N ILE A 76 8.09 0.13 -2.22
CA ILE A 76 8.12 1.51 -1.71
C ILE A 76 9.58 1.95 -1.49
N ILE A 77 10.35 1.14 -0.73
CA ILE A 77 11.78 1.37 -0.47
C ILE A 77 12.56 1.45 -1.77
N GLN A 78 12.40 0.46 -2.65
CA GLN A 78 13.17 0.35 -3.89
C GLN A 78 12.91 1.51 -4.87
N THR A 79 11.73 2.14 -4.80
CA THR A 79 11.35 3.30 -5.62
C THR A 79 11.79 4.64 -5.05
N GLY A 80 12.43 4.65 -3.88
CA GLY A 80 12.93 5.88 -3.25
C GLY A 80 11.86 6.74 -2.56
N ILE A 81 10.64 6.20 -2.34
CA ILE A 81 9.61 6.87 -1.53
C ILE A 81 10.12 6.99 -0.10
N SER A 82 10.07 8.20 0.46
CA SER A 82 10.69 8.53 1.76
C SER A 82 9.74 8.42 2.94
N LYS A 83 8.43 8.47 2.70
CA LYS A 83 7.44 8.53 3.78
C LYS A 83 6.16 7.76 3.48
N VAL A 84 5.66 7.04 4.48
CA VAL A 84 4.40 6.31 4.45
C VAL A 84 3.44 6.90 5.48
N TYR A 85 2.27 7.33 5.04
CA TYR A 85 1.17 7.75 5.88
C TYR A 85 0.08 6.68 5.88
N CYS A 86 -0.34 6.23 7.06
CA CYS A 86 -1.34 5.18 7.20
C CYS A 86 -2.21 5.41 8.45
N PRO A 87 -3.53 5.14 8.42
CA PRO A 87 -4.36 5.11 9.62
C PRO A 87 -3.77 4.22 10.72
N GLU A 88 -3.98 4.54 11.98
CA GLU A 88 -3.68 3.62 13.08
C GLU A 88 -4.42 2.27 12.90
N GLN A 89 -3.76 1.19 13.26
CA GLN A 89 -4.29 -0.16 13.05
C GLN A 89 -5.18 -0.58 14.24
N THR A 90 -6.37 -1.13 13.95
CA THR A 90 -7.25 -1.66 15.00
C THR A 90 -6.71 -2.97 15.57
N GLU A 91 -7.13 -3.33 16.78
CA GLU A 91 -6.74 -4.60 17.42
C GLU A 91 -7.11 -5.83 16.58
N ASP A 92 -8.31 -5.84 15.96
CA ASP A 92 -8.72 -6.92 15.05
C ASP A 92 -7.77 -7.04 13.85
N PHE A 93 -7.32 -5.91 13.28
CA PHE A 93 -6.38 -5.93 12.17
C PHE A 93 -5.02 -6.46 12.60
N LEU A 94 -4.50 -6.01 13.75
CA LEU A 94 -3.24 -6.47 14.31
C LEU A 94 -3.27 -7.97 14.64
N SER A 95 -4.39 -8.49 15.12
CA SER A 95 -4.53 -9.93 15.43
C SER A 95 -4.34 -10.83 14.20
N ARG A 96 -4.65 -10.32 13.00
CA ARG A 96 -4.57 -11.07 11.73
C ARG A 96 -3.28 -10.82 10.96
N TRP A 97 -2.69 -9.63 11.11
CA TRP A 97 -1.61 -9.15 10.24
C TRP A 97 -0.38 -8.65 10.99
N GLY A 98 -0.35 -8.73 12.33
CA GLY A 98 0.68 -8.15 13.19
C GLY A 98 2.11 -8.54 12.80
N GLU A 99 2.37 -9.83 12.52
CA GLU A 99 3.70 -10.29 12.10
C GLU A 99 4.17 -9.63 10.80
N LYS A 100 3.27 -9.48 9.81
CA LYS A 100 3.61 -8.86 8.52
C LYS A 100 3.83 -7.35 8.64
N ILE A 101 3.08 -6.71 9.53
CA ILE A 101 3.24 -5.28 9.87
C ILE A 101 4.61 -5.07 10.51
N GLN A 102 4.99 -5.91 11.48
CA GLN A 102 6.30 -5.81 12.14
C GLN A 102 7.44 -5.92 11.13
N VAL A 103 7.40 -6.93 10.25
CA VAL A 103 8.42 -7.10 9.20
C VAL A 103 8.52 -5.85 8.32
N SER A 104 7.39 -5.27 7.92
CA SER A 104 7.36 -4.09 7.06
C SER A 104 7.87 -2.84 7.79
N GLN A 105 7.55 -2.67 9.08
CA GLN A 105 8.09 -1.62 9.93
C GLN A 105 9.62 -1.73 10.08
N ASP A 106 10.12 -2.94 10.30
CA ASP A 106 11.56 -3.20 10.42
C ASP A 106 12.28 -2.85 9.11
N MET A 107 11.70 -3.23 7.96
CA MET A 107 12.23 -2.87 6.64
C MET A 107 12.27 -1.35 6.42
N PHE A 108 11.19 -0.64 6.76
CA PHE A 108 11.15 0.82 6.64
C PHE A 108 12.17 1.50 7.56
N SER A 109 12.29 1.02 8.81
CA SER A 109 13.27 1.52 9.77
C SER A 109 14.72 1.35 9.27
N GLN A 110 15.06 0.17 8.74
CA GLN A 110 16.39 -0.10 8.16
C GLN A 110 16.69 0.75 6.94
N ALA A 111 15.67 1.05 6.12
CA ALA A 111 15.80 1.84 4.91
C ALA A 111 15.70 3.36 5.13
N GLY A 112 15.40 3.81 6.35
CA GLY A 112 15.18 5.24 6.64
C GLY A 112 13.89 5.82 6.04
N VAL A 113 12.89 4.97 5.79
CA VAL A 113 11.55 5.42 5.35
C VAL A 113 10.72 5.76 6.58
N GLU A 114 10.24 6.99 6.66
CA GLU A 114 9.43 7.44 7.79
C GLU A 114 8.02 6.86 7.73
N VAL A 115 7.50 6.37 8.86
CA VAL A 115 6.10 5.96 8.99
C VAL A 115 5.36 6.95 9.88
N THR A 116 4.27 7.51 9.38
CA THR A 116 3.38 8.40 10.13
C THR A 116 2.00 7.78 10.25
N TRP A 117 1.59 7.54 11.49
CA TRP A 117 0.27 7.03 11.82
C TRP A 117 -0.74 8.17 11.90
N LEU A 118 -1.88 8.01 11.22
CA LEU A 118 -2.99 8.96 11.24
C LEU A 118 -4.01 8.50 12.29
N PRO A 119 -4.28 9.30 13.34
CA PRO A 119 -5.24 8.93 14.37
C PRO A 119 -6.64 8.70 13.79
N LEU A 120 -7.29 7.60 14.16
CA LEU A 120 -8.57 7.20 13.58
C LEU A 120 -9.70 8.22 13.82
N ASP A 121 -9.65 8.95 14.94
CA ASP A 121 -10.62 9.99 15.31
C ASP A 121 -10.56 11.23 14.39
N THR A 122 -9.44 11.41 13.68
CA THR A 122 -9.25 12.51 12.71
C THR A 122 -9.79 12.18 11.31
N LEU A 123 -10.06 10.90 11.03
CA LEU A 123 -10.58 10.41 9.76
C LEU A 123 -12.12 10.39 9.82
N LYS A 124 -12.75 11.52 9.50
CA LYS A 124 -14.21 11.66 9.41
C LYS A 124 -14.72 11.46 7.99
#